data_AF-A0AAW1E8D6-F1
#
_entry.id   AF-A0AAW1E8D6-F1
#
_cell.length_a   1.000
_cell.length_b   1.000
_cell.length_c   1.000
_cell.angle_alpha   90.00
_cell.angle_beta   90.00
_cell.angle_gamma   90.00
#
_symmetry.space_group_name_H-M   'P 1'
#
loop_
_entity.id
_entity.type
_entity.pdbx_description
1 polymer ?
#
loop_
_entity_poly.entity_id
_entity_poly.type
_entity_poly.pdbx_seq_one_letter_code
_entity_poly.pdbx_strand_id
1 'polypeptide(L)'
;MGGTVGGVKSVSHTDGQQIRYQQGEEEEEEEEKKKKKKKKKKKKKKKKKKKKKKKKKKKKKKKKKKKKKKKKKKKKKKKKKKKKKFYCCISFRFLGSIISQDLKWELNISSITKKAQQRMNFLRQLKKFNLPKTMMVHFYTAIIESILCSSITVWYAAATAKDKGRLQRIIRSAEKVIGCNLPSLQDLFASRTLKRARRIVADPSHPAHDLLVPLPSGRMLKSIRTKTSRHMNCFFPSAVGLINRARDPH
;
A
#
# COMPACT_ATOMS: atom_id res chain seq x y z
N MET A 1 74.32 30.01 22.59
CA MET A 1 74.20 30.31 21.15
C MET A 1 72.73 30.52 20.81
N GLY A 2 72.31 31.30 19.81
CA GLY A 2 73.08 32.16 18.90
C GLY A 2 72.15 32.90 17.92
N GLY A 3 72.63 33.97 17.28
CA GLY A 3 71.87 34.81 16.32
C GLY A 3 72.56 36.17 15.94
N THR A 4 72.06 37.01 14.94
CA THR A 4 72.62 38.33 14.35
C THR A 4 71.68 39.22 13.37
N VAL A 5 71.93 40.54 13.00
CA VAL A 5 71.04 41.51 12.18
C VAL A 5 71.72 42.80 11.46
N GLY A 6 71.12 43.55 10.44
CA GLY A 6 71.50 44.97 9.94
C GLY A 6 70.91 45.64 8.59
N GLY A 7 71.03 46.99 8.28
CA GLY A 7 70.85 47.71 6.92
C GLY A 7 70.27 49.20 6.73
N VAL A 8 70.59 50.06 5.68
CA VAL A 8 70.12 51.52 5.39
C VAL A 8 70.44 52.25 3.98
N LYS A 9 69.75 53.35 3.45
CA LYS A 9 70.18 54.38 2.36
C LYS A 9 69.30 55.71 2.01
N SER A 10 69.49 56.48 0.87
CA SER A 10 69.27 58.00 0.62
C SER A 10 68.40 58.66 -0.59
N VAL A 11 68.73 59.87 -1.23
CA VAL A 11 67.82 61.01 -1.77
C VAL A 11 68.18 61.81 -3.16
N SER A 12 67.43 62.86 -3.71
CA SER A 12 67.54 63.60 -5.07
C SER A 12 66.93 65.08 -5.31
N HIS A 13 67.04 65.80 -6.50
CA HIS A 13 66.71 67.29 -6.83
C HIS A 13 66.35 67.77 -8.36
N THR A 14 65.89 69.04 -8.72
CA THR A 14 65.41 69.65 -10.08
C THR A 14 65.23 71.25 -10.29
N ASP A 15 65.15 71.89 -11.53
CA ASP A 15 64.94 73.41 -11.86
C ASP A 15 64.48 73.99 -13.34
N GLY A 16 64.11 75.32 -13.57
CA GLY A 16 64.18 76.22 -14.84
C GLY A 16 62.92 76.97 -15.50
N GLN A 17 62.74 78.33 -15.53
CA GLN A 17 61.49 78.97 -14.96
C GLN A 17 60.66 80.18 -15.62
N GLN A 18 59.71 80.04 -16.59
CA GLN A 18 58.49 80.94 -16.69
C GLN A 18 57.35 80.40 -17.59
N ILE A 19 57.44 80.45 -18.94
CA ILE A 19 56.38 79.88 -19.82
C ILE A 19 56.21 78.37 -19.57
N ARG A 20 57.31 77.69 -19.19
CA ARG A 20 57.30 76.31 -18.68
C ARG A 20 56.45 76.12 -17.41
N TYR A 21 56.23 77.15 -16.59
CA TYR A 21 55.32 77.04 -15.44
C TYR A 21 53.85 77.03 -15.89
N GLN A 22 53.40 77.97 -16.74
CA GLN A 22 52.00 78.00 -17.18
C GLN A 22 51.59 76.71 -17.91
N GLN A 23 52.43 76.21 -18.84
CA GLN A 23 52.18 74.92 -19.50
C GLN A 23 52.34 73.73 -18.54
N GLY A 24 53.29 73.81 -17.59
CA GLY A 24 53.49 72.79 -16.56
C GLY A 24 52.30 72.64 -15.61
N GLU A 25 51.64 73.73 -15.22
CA GLU A 25 50.44 73.71 -14.39
C GLU A 25 49.25 73.07 -15.13
N GLU A 26 49.03 73.41 -16.41
CA GLU A 26 47.97 72.74 -17.20
C GLU A 26 48.26 71.26 -17.43
N GLU A 27 49.50 70.88 -17.76
CA GLU A 27 49.88 69.48 -17.91
C GLU A 27 49.78 68.71 -16.59
N GLU A 28 50.21 69.28 -15.46
CA GLU A 28 50.08 68.62 -14.16
C GLU A 28 48.61 68.52 -13.74
N GLU A 29 47.77 69.54 -13.96
CA GLU A 29 46.34 69.43 -13.64
C GLU A 29 45.65 68.40 -14.57
N GLU A 30 46.04 68.28 -15.85
CA GLU A 30 45.54 67.23 -16.74
C GLU A 30 46.07 65.84 -16.36
N GLU A 31 47.31 65.71 -15.91
CA GLU A 31 47.86 64.46 -15.37
C GLU A 31 47.21 64.11 -14.03
N GLU A 32 46.85 65.08 -13.19
CA GLU A 32 46.14 64.88 -11.93
C GLU A 32 44.64 64.57 -12.17
N LYS A 33 44.01 65.17 -13.20
CA LYS A 33 42.73 64.75 -13.78
C LYS A 33 42.82 63.31 -14.32
N LYS A 34 43.88 62.93 -15.07
CA LYS A 34 44.17 61.56 -15.54
C LYS A 34 44.36 60.60 -14.34
N LYS A 35 45.15 60.95 -13.32
CA LYS A 35 45.35 60.22 -12.04
C LYS A 35 44.00 60.04 -11.32
N LYS A 36 43.19 61.09 -11.13
CA LYS A 36 41.81 61.07 -10.58
C LYS A 36 40.89 60.13 -11.38
N LYS A 37 40.91 60.18 -12.72
CA LYS A 37 40.15 59.32 -13.66
C LYS A 37 40.58 57.84 -13.53
N LYS A 38 41.88 57.56 -13.46
CA LYS A 38 42.51 56.23 -13.20
C LYS A 38 42.11 55.69 -11.81
N LYS A 39 42.13 56.52 -10.76
CA LYS A 39 41.70 56.25 -9.37
C LYS A 39 40.19 55.92 -9.31
N LYS A 40 39.32 56.70 -9.97
CA LYS A 40 37.88 56.42 -10.16
C LYS A 40 37.65 55.08 -10.90
N LYS A 41 38.35 54.81 -12.01
CA LYS A 41 38.28 53.54 -12.79
C LYS A 41 38.70 52.32 -11.94
N LYS A 42 39.78 52.43 -11.14
CA LYS A 42 40.28 51.41 -10.18
C LYS A 42 39.25 51.16 -9.06
N LYS A 43 38.64 52.20 -8.46
CA LYS A 43 37.52 52.09 -7.49
C LYS A 43 36.30 51.38 -8.12
N LYS A 44 35.86 51.75 -9.35
CA LYS A 44 34.74 51.11 -10.08
C LYS A 44 35.00 49.61 -10.35
N LYS A 45 36.22 49.23 -10.76
CA LYS A 45 36.68 47.83 -10.96
C LYS A 45 36.67 47.04 -9.63
N LYS A 46 37.11 47.63 -8.50
CA LYS A 46 37.05 47.04 -7.13
C LYS A 46 35.60 46.83 -6.67
N LYS A 47 34.69 47.79 -6.89
CA LYS A 47 33.23 47.69 -6.59
C LYS A 47 32.56 46.58 -7.43
N LYS A 48 32.86 46.46 -8.74
CA LYS A 48 32.37 45.37 -9.64
C LYS A 48 32.90 43.99 -9.21
N LYS A 49 34.19 43.85 -8.85
CA LYS A 49 34.77 42.61 -8.27
C LYS A 49 34.09 42.24 -6.92
N LYS A 50 33.88 43.18 -5.99
CA LYS A 50 33.14 42.93 -4.72
C LYS A 50 31.69 42.47 -4.98
N LYS A 51 30.93 43.12 -5.89
CA LYS A 51 29.57 42.67 -6.30
C LYS A 51 29.59 41.24 -6.89
N LYS A 52 30.54 40.90 -7.78
CA LYS A 52 30.66 39.54 -8.39
C LYS A 52 30.99 38.46 -7.32
N LYS A 53 31.88 38.75 -6.34
CA LYS A 53 32.13 37.85 -5.18
C LYS A 53 30.86 37.68 -4.29
N LYS A 54 30.11 38.75 -3.97
CA LYS A 54 28.83 38.64 -3.22
C LYS A 54 27.78 37.79 -3.99
N LYS A 55 27.60 37.99 -5.30
CA LYS A 55 26.66 37.18 -6.14
C LYS A 55 27.07 35.70 -6.20
N LYS A 56 28.37 35.38 -6.35
CA LYS A 56 28.89 33.98 -6.23
C LYS A 56 28.62 33.37 -4.84
N LYS A 57 28.87 34.08 -3.72
CA LYS A 57 28.55 33.59 -2.36
C LYS A 57 27.03 33.32 -2.19
N LYS A 58 26.13 34.21 -2.66
CA LYS A 58 24.66 34.02 -2.60
C LYS A 58 24.21 32.81 -3.43
N LYS A 59 24.77 32.57 -4.63
CA LYS A 59 24.49 31.37 -5.47
C LYS A 59 24.99 30.07 -4.80
N LYS A 60 26.19 30.06 -4.18
CA LYS A 60 26.69 28.91 -3.39
C LYS A 60 25.79 28.63 -2.16
N LYS A 61 25.39 29.64 -1.37
CA LYS A 61 24.45 29.46 -0.24
C LYS A 61 23.07 28.92 -0.70
N LYS A 62 22.48 29.43 -1.80
CA LYS A 62 21.23 28.87 -2.38
C LYS A 62 21.40 27.40 -2.83
N LYS A 63 22.50 27.02 -3.51
CA LYS A 63 22.79 25.60 -3.86
C LYS A 63 22.91 24.70 -2.61
N LYS A 64 23.64 25.11 -1.55
CA LYS A 64 23.74 24.34 -0.29
C LYS A 64 22.35 24.17 0.39
N LYS A 65 21.51 25.22 0.49
CA LYS A 65 20.13 25.10 1.02
C LYS A 65 19.26 24.14 0.18
N LYS A 66 19.30 24.20 -1.17
CA LYS A 66 18.59 23.23 -2.04
C LYS A 66 19.07 21.77 -1.83
N LYS A 67 20.39 21.51 -1.73
CA LYS A 67 20.91 20.16 -1.40
C LYS A 67 20.45 19.66 -0.02
N LYS A 68 20.49 20.49 1.05
CA LYS A 68 19.95 20.11 2.39
C LYS A 68 18.44 19.79 2.35
N LYS A 69 17.61 20.61 1.66
CA LYS A 69 16.16 20.30 1.49
C LYS A 69 15.93 18.97 0.73
N LYS A 70 16.67 18.69 -0.36
CA LYS A 70 16.58 17.38 -1.07
C LYS A 70 16.98 16.19 -0.17
N LYS A 71 18.08 16.29 0.61
CA LYS A 71 18.46 15.23 1.58
C LYS A 71 17.39 15.01 2.67
N LYS A 72 16.81 16.07 3.27
CA LYS A 72 15.70 15.93 4.24
C LYS A 72 14.46 15.28 3.62
N LYS A 73 14.05 15.65 2.39
CA LYS A 73 12.93 14.97 1.68
C LYS A 73 13.24 13.48 1.40
N LYS A 74 14.45 13.11 0.95
CA LYS A 74 14.84 11.69 0.78
C LYS A 74 14.83 10.91 2.11
N LYS A 75 15.35 11.47 3.23
CA LYS A 75 15.25 10.81 4.56
C LYS A 75 13.78 10.65 5.02
N LYS A 76 12.90 11.65 4.87
CA LYS A 76 11.46 11.50 5.18
C LYS A 76 10.77 10.44 4.29
N LYS A 77 11.06 10.37 2.98
CA LYS A 77 10.55 9.28 2.11
C LYS A 77 11.06 7.90 2.53
N LYS A 78 12.35 7.74 2.89
CA LYS A 78 12.87 6.46 3.43
C LYS A 78 12.21 6.07 4.77
N LYS A 79 12.03 7.01 5.72
CA LYS A 79 11.29 6.73 6.98
C LYS A 79 9.82 6.35 6.72
N LYS A 80 9.09 7.04 5.82
CA LYS A 80 7.72 6.63 5.44
C LYS A 80 7.68 5.24 4.78
N LYS A 81 8.63 4.90 3.89
CA LYS A 81 8.73 3.53 3.33
C LYS A 81 9.04 2.47 4.41
N LYS A 82 9.96 2.73 5.35
CA LYS A 82 10.21 1.80 6.48
C LYS A 82 8.97 1.63 7.37
N LYS A 83 8.28 2.71 7.80
CA LYS A 83 7.05 2.58 8.62
C LYS A 83 5.94 1.83 7.85
N LYS A 84 5.76 2.05 6.54
CA LYS A 84 4.80 1.26 5.74
C LYS A 84 5.18 -0.22 5.57
N LYS A 85 6.46 -0.61 5.65
CA LYS A 85 6.87 -2.03 5.65
C LYS A 85 6.65 -2.72 7.01
N PHE A 86 6.63 -1.98 8.11
CA PHE A 86 6.49 -2.54 9.47
C PHE A 86 5.04 -2.88 9.87
N TYR A 87 4.05 -2.15 9.36
CA TYR A 87 2.61 -2.40 9.60
C TYR A 87 2.01 -3.39 8.57
N CYS A 88 2.71 -4.49 8.23
CA CYS A 88 2.40 -5.25 7.02
C CYS A 88 2.34 -6.78 7.19
N CYS A 89 1.75 -7.27 8.27
CA CYS A 89 1.03 -8.55 8.25
C CYS A 89 -0.47 -8.25 8.18
N ILE A 90 -0.95 -7.95 6.96
CA ILE A 90 -2.35 -7.53 6.71
C ILE A 90 -3.30 -8.74 6.70
N SER A 91 -2.75 -9.95 6.56
CA SER A 91 -3.49 -11.21 6.62
C SER A 91 -2.56 -12.37 6.96
N PHE A 92 -3.05 -13.36 7.72
CA PHE A 92 -2.36 -14.63 7.97
C PHE A 92 -3.15 -15.80 7.39
N ARG A 93 -2.54 -17.00 7.33
CA ARG A 93 -3.17 -18.22 6.82
C ARG A 93 -3.32 -19.24 7.95
N PHE A 94 -4.55 -19.71 8.16
CA PHE A 94 -4.92 -20.67 9.21
C PHE A 94 -5.85 -21.73 8.63
N LEU A 95 -5.54 -23.01 8.83
CA LEU A 95 -6.32 -24.16 8.30
C LEU A 95 -6.75 -23.96 6.83
N GLY A 96 -5.77 -23.66 5.96
CA GLY A 96 -5.97 -23.39 4.52
C GLY A 96 -6.65 -22.06 4.15
N SER A 97 -7.28 -21.38 5.12
CA SER A 97 -8.05 -20.15 4.96
C SER A 97 -7.18 -18.90 5.20
N ILE A 98 -7.51 -17.77 4.57
CA ILE A 98 -6.82 -16.49 4.77
C ILE A 98 -7.67 -15.58 5.66
N ILE A 99 -7.13 -15.15 6.80
CA ILE A 99 -7.78 -14.25 7.76
C ILE A 99 -7.11 -12.88 7.66
N SER A 100 -7.88 -11.87 7.24
CA SER A 100 -7.43 -10.47 7.09
C SER A 100 -7.56 -9.69 8.40
N GLN A 101 -6.72 -8.67 8.61
CA GLN A 101 -6.73 -7.83 9.82
C GLN A 101 -8.06 -7.08 10.03
N ASP A 102 -8.74 -6.69 8.95
CA ASP A 102 -10.08 -6.07 8.98
C ASP A 102 -11.23 -7.10 9.03
N LEU A 103 -10.86 -8.39 9.09
CA LEU A 103 -11.74 -9.56 9.03
C LEU A 103 -12.63 -9.56 7.77
N LYS A 104 -12.14 -9.02 6.64
CA LYS A 104 -12.77 -9.19 5.33
C LYS A 104 -12.26 -10.45 4.62
N TRP A 105 -13.18 -11.14 3.95
CA TRP A 105 -12.92 -12.40 3.26
C TRP A 105 -12.45 -12.25 1.81
N GLU A 106 -12.31 -11.03 1.28
CA GLU A 106 -11.92 -10.79 -0.12
C GLU A 106 -10.60 -11.50 -0.51
N LEU A 107 -9.59 -11.52 0.37
CA LEU A 107 -8.33 -12.22 0.12
C LEU A 107 -8.50 -13.75 0.09
N ASN A 108 -9.31 -14.30 1.00
CA ASN A 108 -9.64 -15.73 1.05
C ASN A 108 -10.40 -16.15 -0.21
N ILE A 109 -11.47 -15.42 -0.54
CA ILE A 109 -12.33 -15.67 -1.68
C ILE A 109 -11.56 -15.48 -2.99
N SER A 110 -10.62 -14.54 -3.07
CA SER A 110 -9.73 -14.40 -4.24
C SER A 110 -8.76 -15.58 -4.39
N SER A 111 -8.32 -16.20 -3.29
CA SER A 111 -7.53 -17.44 -3.33
C SER A 111 -8.36 -18.64 -3.79
N ILE A 112 -9.56 -18.81 -3.20
CA ILE A 112 -10.54 -19.83 -3.59
C ILE A 112 -10.92 -19.70 -5.07
N THR A 113 -11.25 -18.48 -5.52
CA THR A 113 -11.58 -18.16 -6.93
C THR A 113 -10.48 -18.65 -7.88
N LYS A 114 -9.21 -18.32 -7.61
CA LYS A 114 -8.08 -18.72 -8.45
C LYS A 114 -7.90 -20.25 -8.50
N LYS A 115 -7.95 -20.92 -7.35
CA LYS A 115 -7.85 -22.39 -7.27
C LYS A 115 -8.98 -23.08 -8.05
N ALA A 116 -10.23 -22.64 -7.86
CA ALA A 116 -11.38 -23.20 -8.56
C ALA A 116 -11.33 -22.91 -10.07
N GLN A 117 -10.87 -21.73 -10.50
CA GLN A 117 -10.65 -21.40 -11.92
C GLN A 117 -9.57 -22.27 -12.58
N GLN A 118 -8.51 -22.65 -11.85
CA GLN A 118 -7.53 -23.64 -12.34
C GLN A 118 -8.16 -25.01 -12.52
N ARG A 119 -8.98 -25.48 -11.56
CA ARG A 119 -9.68 -26.77 -11.67
C ARG A 119 -10.76 -26.81 -12.76
N MET A 120 -11.42 -25.67 -13.03
CA MET A 120 -12.32 -25.50 -14.18
C MET A 120 -11.64 -25.71 -15.54
N ASN A 121 -10.30 -25.63 -15.64
CA ASN A 121 -9.60 -25.96 -16.88
C ASN A 121 -9.66 -27.47 -17.18
N PHE A 122 -9.46 -28.30 -16.16
CA PHE A 122 -9.56 -29.76 -16.29
C PHE A 122 -11.00 -30.18 -16.59
N LEU A 123 -12.02 -29.60 -15.93
CA LEU A 123 -13.43 -29.90 -16.27
C LEU A 123 -13.75 -29.61 -17.75
N ARG A 124 -13.19 -28.53 -18.33
CA ARG A 124 -13.31 -28.24 -19.77
C ARG A 124 -12.55 -29.23 -20.67
N GLN A 125 -11.44 -29.80 -20.20
CA GLN A 125 -10.73 -30.87 -20.92
C GLN A 125 -11.53 -32.18 -20.90
N LEU A 126 -12.06 -32.59 -19.74
CA LEU A 126 -12.95 -33.76 -19.64
C LEU A 126 -14.15 -33.66 -20.59
N LYS A 127 -14.73 -32.46 -20.76
CA LYS A 127 -15.79 -32.23 -21.74
C LYS A 127 -15.34 -32.37 -23.20
N LYS A 128 -14.08 -32.05 -23.54
CA LYS A 128 -13.50 -32.30 -24.89
C LYS A 128 -13.31 -33.78 -25.17
N PHE A 129 -12.96 -34.57 -24.15
CA PHE A 129 -12.87 -36.03 -24.25
C PHE A 129 -14.25 -36.73 -24.16
N ASN A 130 -15.36 -35.98 -24.31
CA ASN A 130 -16.73 -36.49 -24.33
C ASN A 130 -17.14 -37.38 -23.13
N LEU A 131 -16.54 -37.16 -21.95
CA LEU A 131 -16.90 -37.93 -20.76
C LEU A 131 -18.40 -37.84 -20.43
N PRO A 132 -19.02 -38.91 -19.88
CA PRO A 132 -20.39 -38.89 -19.40
C PRO A 132 -20.67 -37.76 -18.41
N LYS A 133 -21.89 -37.19 -18.46
CA LYS A 133 -22.30 -36.10 -17.55
C LYS A 133 -22.11 -36.45 -16.08
N THR A 134 -22.45 -37.69 -15.70
CA THR A 134 -22.28 -38.23 -14.33
C THR A 134 -20.84 -38.13 -13.84
N MET A 135 -19.86 -38.57 -14.65
CA MET A 135 -18.44 -38.46 -14.31
C MET A 135 -17.98 -37.02 -14.16
N MET A 136 -18.47 -36.10 -15.00
CA MET A 136 -18.17 -34.67 -14.88
C MET A 136 -18.80 -34.03 -13.63
N VAL A 137 -19.99 -34.47 -13.21
CA VAL A 137 -20.61 -34.04 -11.92
C VAL A 137 -19.79 -34.56 -10.74
N HIS A 138 -19.39 -35.84 -10.74
CA HIS A 138 -18.52 -36.39 -9.69
C HIS A 138 -17.19 -35.63 -9.59
N PHE A 139 -16.56 -35.32 -10.74
CA PHE A 139 -15.34 -34.49 -10.77
C PHE A 139 -15.59 -33.08 -10.21
N TYR A 140 -16.70 -32.44 -10.58
CA TYR A 140 -17.08 -31.14 -10.03
C TYR A 140 -17.22 -31.18 -8.50
N THR A 141 -17.99 -32.14 -7.95
CA THR A 141 -18.22 -32.22 -6.50
C THR A 141 -16.97 -32.61 -5.73
N ALA A 142 -16.15 -33.53 -6.25
CA ALA A 142 -14.89 -33.93 -5.61
C ALA A 142 -13.82 -32.82 -5.64
N ILE A 143 -13.67 -32.08 -6.74
CA ILE A 143 -12.49 -31.24 -7.00
C ILE A 143 -12.78 -29.73 -6.99
N ILE A 144 -13.99 -29.29 -7.38
CA ILE A 144 -14.33 -27.87 -7.52
C ILE A 144 -15.22 -27.42 -6.37
N GLU A 145 -16.29 -28.16 -6.08
CA GLU A 145 -17.19 -27.89 -4.95
C GLU A 145 -16.44 -27.99 -3.62
N SER A 146 -15.51 -28.94 -3.46
CA SER A 146 -14.66 -29.05 -2.26
C SER A 146 -13.80 -27.80 -2.01
N ILE A 147 -13.26 -27.19 -3.07
CA ILE A 147 -12.52 -25.91 -3.00
C ILE A 147 -13.47 -24.75 -2.66
N LEU A 148 -14.67 -24.73 -3.22
CA LEU A 148 -15.70 -23.71 -2.93
C LEU A 148 -16.29 -23.85 -1.51
N CYS A 149 -16.40 -25.07 -1.00
CA CYS A 149 -16.91 -25.39 0.34
C CYS A 149 -15.84 -25.29 1.45
N SER A 150 -14.57 -25.16 1.09
CA SER A 150 -13.45 -24.95 2.02
C SER A 150 -13.76 -23.81 3.00
N SER A 151 -13.96 -24.16 4.27
CA SER A 151 -14.36 -23.25 5.37
C SER A 151 -15.59 -22.36 5.11
N ILE A 152 -16.48 -22.74 4.17
CA ILE A 152 -17.62 -21.92 3.72
C ILE A 152 -18.53 -21.44 4.86
N THR A 153 -18.71 -22.26 5.89
CA THR A 153 -19.51 -21.96 7.09
C THR A 153 -18.95 -20.81 7.94
N VAL A 154 -17.68 -20.44 7.75
CA VAL A 154 -16.98 -19.37 8.48
C VAL A 154 -17.03 -18.03 7.74
N TRP A 155 -16.91 -18.06 6.40
CA TRP A 155 -16.73 -16.85 5.60
C TRP A 155 -17.93 -16.45 4.73
N TYR A 156 -18.84 -17.36 4.38
CA TYR A 156 -19.89 -17.06 3.39
C TYR A 156 -20.88 -16.01 3.88
N ALA A 157 -21.44 -16.14 5.09
CA ALA A 157 -22.44 -15.19 5.58
C ALA A 157 -21.88 -13.74 5.54
N ALA A 158 -20.67 -13.57 6.08
CA ALA A 158 -19.91 -12.31 6.10
C ALA A 158 -19.28 -11.88 4.75
N ALA A 159 -19.44 -12.63 3.66
CA ALA A 159 -18.95 -12.26 2.33
C ALA A 159 -19.88 -11.23 1.65
N THR A 160 -19.29 -10.31 0.87
CA THR A 160 -20.08 -9.31 0.13
C THR A 160 -20.90 -9.95 -0.99
N ALA A 161 -21.99 -9.30 -1.43
CA ALA A 161 -22.77 -9.76 -2.58
C ALA A 161 -21.92 -9.88 -3.86
N LYS A 162 -20.96 -8.96 -4.05
CA LYS A 162 -19.97 -9.00 -5.14
C LYS A 162 -19.08 -10.24 -5.09
N ASP A 163 -18.61 -10.62 -3.90
CA ASP A 163 -17.81 -11.83 -3.68
C ASP A 163 -18.60 -13.12 -3.91
N LYS A 164 -19.82 -13.18 -3.35
CA LYS A 164 -20.78 -14.27 -3.56
C LYS A 164 -21.08 -14.47 -5.05
N GLY A 165 -21.39 -13.39 -5.76
CA GLY A 165 -21.61 -13.40 -7.21
C GLY A 165 -20.39 -13.83 -8.02
N ARG A 166 -19.16 -13.43 -7.63
CA ARG A 166 -17.92 -13.86 -8.28
C ARG A 166 -17.70 -15.37 -8.16
N LEU A 167 -18.01 -15.96 -7.01
CA LEU A 167 -17.94 -17.42 -6.81
C LEU A 167 -19.10 -18.15 -7.52
N GLN A 168 -20.33 -17.64 -7.46
CA GLN A 168 -21.48 -18.23 -8.17
C GLN A 168 -21.25 -18.32 -9.68
N ARG A 169 -20.54 -17.35 -10.28
CA ARG A 169 -20.13 -17.42 -11.71
C ARG A 169 -19.27 -18.65 -12.03
N ILE A 170 -18.53 -19.22 -11.07
CA ILE A 170 -17.76 -20.46 -11.28
C ILE A 170 -18.71 -21.65 -11.38
N ILE A 171 -19.72 -21.72 -10.50
CA ILE A 171 -20.78 -22.74 -10.53
C ILE A 171 -21.57 -22.64 -11.85
N ARG A 172 -22.05 -21.44 -12.21
CA ARG A 172 -22.70 -21.18 -13.51
C ARG A 172 -21.81 -21.48 -14.73
N SER A 173 -20.48 -21.51 -14.56
CA SER A 173 -19.55 -21.94 -15.63
C SER A 173 -19.39 -23.46 -15.68
N ALA A 174 -19.52 -24.17 -14.56
CA ALA A 174 -19.52 -25.63 -14.52
C ALA A 174 -20.83 -26.20 -15.10
N GLU A 175 -21.99 -25.66 -14.71
CA GLU A 175 -23.30 -26.02 -15.28
C GLU A 175 -23.30 -25.97 -16.81
N LYS A 176 -22.77 -24.89 -17.40
CA LYS A 176 -22.66 -24.71 -18.85
C LYS A 176 -21.70 -25.69 -19.54
N VAL A 177 -20.70 -26.23 -18.84
CA VAL A 177 -19.76 -27.22 -19.40
C VAL A 177 -20.32 -28.64 -19.31
N ILE A 178 -21.04 -28.95 -18.23
CA ILE A 178 -21.61 -30.28 -17.98
C ILE A 178 -22.96 -30.46 -18.70
N GLY A 179 -23.75 -29.39 -18.81
CA GLY A 179 -25.13 -29.45 -19.31
C GLY A 179 -26.10 -30.03 -18.29
N CYS A 180 -26.00 -29.58 -17.04
CA CYS A 180 -26.94 -29.86 -15.94
C CYS A 180 -26.97 -28.70 -14.93
N ASN A 181 -28.00 -28.64 -14.09
CA ASN A 181 -28.04 -27.74 -12.93
C ASN A 181 -27.07 -28.24 -11.85
N LEU A 182 -26.54 -27.31 -11.04
CA LEU A 182 -25.71 -27.61 -9.87
C LEU A 182 -26.20 -26.83 -8.64
N PRO A 183 -25.98 -27.31 -7.41
CA PRO A 183 -26.35 -26.57 -6.20
C PRO A 183 -25.73 -25.16 -6.18
N SER A 184 -26.52 -24.13 -5.84
CA SER A 184 -25.97 -22.78 -5.77
C SER A 184 -25.03 -22.64 -4.58
N LEU A 185 -24.20 -21.59 -4.59
CA LEU A 185 -23.29 -21.29 -3.49
C LEU A 185 -24.04 -21.03 -2.17
N GLN A 186 -25.31 -20.60 -2.24
CA GLN A 186 -26.19 -20.45 -1.09
C GLN A 186 -26.64 -21.81 -0.54
N ASP A 187 -27.02 -22.75 -1.42
CA ASP A 187 -27.47 -24.09 -1.03
C ASP A 187 -26.31 -24.92 -0.46
N LEU A 188 -25.12 -24.79 -1.07
CA LEU A 188 -23.87 -25.34 -0.55
C LEU A 188 -23.57 -24.77 0.85
N PHE A 189 -23.66 -23.45 1.05
CA PHE A 189 -23.50 -22.86 2.39
C PHE A 189 -24.54 -23.38 3.38
N ALA A 190 -25.82 -23.40 3.01
CA ALA A 190 -26.92 -23.81 3.88
C ALA A 190 -26.77 -25.29 4.28
N SER A 191 -26.61 -26.19 3.30
CA SER A 191 -26.39 -27.63 3.50
C SER A 191 -25.18 -27.91 4.40
N ARG A 192 -24.02 -27.29 4.13
CA ARG A 192 -22.79 -27.48 4.92
C ARG A 192 -22.95 -26.90 6.34
N THR A 193 -23.66 -25.79 6.51
CA THR A 193 -23.95 -25.17 7.82
C THR A 193 -24.90 -26.05 8.64
N LEU A 194 -26.04 -26.46 8.06
CA LEU A 194 -27.00 -27.37 8.69
C LEU A 194 -26.34 -28.70 9.08
N LYS A 195 -25.54 -29.32 8.20
CA LYS A 195 -24.82 -30.58 8.48
C LYS A 195 -23.66 -30.43 9.51
N ARG A 196 -23.18 -29.22 9.80
CA ARG A 196 -22.29 -28.98 10.96
C ARG A 196 -23.11 -28.73 12.23
N ALA A 197 -24.12 -27.87 12.18
CA ALA A 197 -24.92 -27.50 13.34
C ALA A 197 -25.71 -28.69 13.92
N ARG A 198 -26.36 -29.50 13.09
CA ARG A 198 -27.06 -30.73 13.53
C ARG A 198 -26.13 -31.71 14.26
N ARG A 199 -24.85 -31.79 13.87
CA ARG A 199 -23.86 -32.64 14.56
C ARG A 199 -23.39 -32.07 15.90
N ILE A 200 -23.47 -30.77 16.11
CA ILE A 200 -23.17 -30.13 17.42
C ILE A 200 -24.37 -30.31 18.36
N VAL A 201 -25.59 -30.20 17.83
CA VAL A 201 -26.83 -30.47 18.60
C VAL A 201 -26.96 -31.96 18.97
N ALA A 202 -26.48 -32.87 18.12
CA ALA A 202 -26.50 -34.31 18.39
C ALA A 202 -25.32 -34.82 19.26
N ASP A 203 -24.41 -33.94 19.69
CA ASP A 203 -23.22 -34.27 20.47
C ASP A 203 -23.18 -33.42 21.75
N PRO A 204 -23.67 -33.95 22.89
CA PRO A 204 -23.62 -33.26 24.18
C PRO A 204 -22.19 -32.99 24.69
N SER A 205 -21.18 -33.72 24.20
CA SER A 205 -19.78 -33.51 24.58
C SER A 205 -19.11 -32.36 23.80
N HIS A 206 -19.74 -31.88 22.73
CA HIS A 206 -19.16 -30.82 21.90
C HIS A 206 -19.09 -29.50 22.70
N PRO A 207 -17.93 -28.80 22.74
CA PRO A 207 -17.72 -27.55 23.51
C PRO A 207 -18.41 -26.31 22.89
N ALA A 208 -19.54 -26.53 22.20
CA ALA A 208 -20.44 -25.52 21.66
C ALA A 208 -21.89 -26.04 21.56
N HIS A 209 -22.22 -27.15 22.22
CA HIS A 209 -23.58 -27.70 22.32
C HIS A 209 -24.55 -26.64 22.89
N ASP A 210 -24.14 -26.00 24.00
CA ASP A 210 -24.87 -24.94 24.71
C ASP A 210 -25.12 -23.66 23.88
N LEU A 211 -24.46 -23.53 22.73
CA LEU A 211 -24.71 -22.42 21.79
C LEU A 211 -25.84 -22.72 20.81
N LEU A 212 -26.37 -23.95 20.80
CA LEU A 212 -27.40 -24.44 19.87
C LEU A 212 -28.55 -25.15 20.62
N VAL A 213 -28.91 -24.66 21.81
CA VAL A 213 -29.97 -25.21 22.67
C VAL A 213 -31.35 -25.11 21.99
N PRO A 214 -32.14 -26.21 21.94
CA PRO A 214 -33.53 -26.18 21.46
C PRO A 214 -34.46 -25.44 22.44
N LEU A 215 -35.55 -24.88 21.93
CA LEU A 215 -36.68 -24.44 22.76
C LEU A 215 -37.48 -25.66 23.26
N PRO A 216 -38.30 -25.54 24.33
CA PRO A 216 -39.07 -26.67 24.90
C PRO A 216 -39.95 -27.42 23.90
N SER A 217 -40.37 -26.79 22.80
CA SER A 217 -41.13 -27.43 21.73
C SER A 217 -40.30 -28.35 20.81
N GLY A 218 -38.97 -28.40 20.95
CA GLY A 218 -38.05 -29.19 20.11
C GLY A 218 -37.92 -28.76 18.64
N ARG A 219 -38.85 -27.92 18.14
CA ARG A 219 -38.93 -27.47 16.74
C ARG A 219 -37.84 -26.47 16.39
N MET A 220 -37.61 -25.47 17.24
CA MET A 220 -36.69 -24.35 16.97
C MET A 220 -35.52 -24.32 17.95
N LEU A 221 -34.41 -23.70 17.54
CA LEU A 221 -33.29 -23.35 18.42
C LEU A 221 -33.45 -21.94 18.99
N LYS A 222 -32.94 -21.76 20.21
CA LYS A 222 -32.95 -20.49 20.96
C LYS A 222 -32.15 -19.41 20.23
N SER A 223 -32.82 -18.32 19.84
CA SER A 223 -32.21 -17.22 19.08
C SER A 223 -31.08 -16.52 19.83
N ILE A 224 -29.87 -16.58 19.28
CA ILE A 224 -28.69 -15.89 19.82
C ILE A 224 -28.85 -14.37 19.58
N ARG A 225 -29.05 -13.59 20.65
CA ARG A 225 -29.11 -12.13 20.58
C ARG A 225 -27.71 -11.57 20.28
N THR A 226 -27.60 -10.66 19.30
CA THR A 226 -26.33 -10.05 18.92
C THR A 226 -26.49 -8.55 18.63
N LYS A 227 -25.47 -7.75 18.96
CA LYS A 227 -25.47 -6.29 18.77
C LYS A 227 -24.82 -5.82 17.45
N THR A 228 -24.32 -6.73 16.60
CA THR A 228 -23.60 -6.33 15.38
C THR A 228 -23.85 -7.26 14.20
N SER A 229 -23.92 -6.70 13.00
CA SER A 229 -23.96 -7.46 11.74
C SER A 229 -22.76 -8.39 11.57
N ARG A 230 -21.59 -8.04 12.16
CA ARG A 230 -20.41 -8.92 12.18
C ARG A 230 -20.71 -10.23 12.91
N HIS A 231 -21.33 -10.17 14.10
CA HIS A 231 -21.63 -11.37 14.90
C HIS A 231 -22.83 -12.15 14.33
N MET A 232 -23.87 -11.49 13.80
CA MET A 232 -24.96 -12.17 13.06
C MET A 232 -24.43 -13.06 11.93
N ASN A 233 -23.40 -12.58 11.22
CA ASN A 233 -22.75 -13.27 10.10
C ASN A 233 -21.63 -14.25 10.53
N CYS A 234 -21.55 -14.60 11.82
CA CYS A 234 -20.75 -15.73 12.30
C CYS A 234 -21.56 -17.04 12.26
N PHE A 235 -20.87 -18.18 12.40
CA PHE A 235 -21.46 -19.51 12.25
C PHE A 235 -22.72 -19.73 13.11
N PHE A 236 -22.67 -19.53 14.43
CA PHE A 236 -23.77 -19.93 15.32
C PHE A 236 -25.09 -19.17 15.07
N PRO A 237 -25.14 -17.82 14.99
CA PRO A 237 -26.42 -17.13 14.72
C PRO A 237 -26.94 -17.39 13.31
N SER A 238 -26.05 -17.53 12.32
CA SER A 238 -26.43 -17.94 10.96
C SER A 238 -26.97 -19.38 10.93
N ALA A 239 -26.41 -20.30 11.72
CA ALA A 239 -26.88 -21.67 11.83
C ALA A 239 -28.25 -21.78 12.52
N VAL A 240 -28.46 -21.06 13.63
CA VAL A 240 -29.77 -20.97 14.31
C VAL A 240 -30.83 -20.40 13.36
N GLY A 241 -30.52 -19.30 12.68
CA GLY A 241 -31.42 -18.70 11.68
C GLY A 241 -31.76 -19.64 10.51
N LEU A 242 -30.81 -20.47 10.06
CA LEU A 242 -31.05 -21.48 9.04
C LEU A 242 -31.84 -22.69 9.55
N ILE A 243 -31.60 -23.15 10.78
CA ILE A 243 -32.34 -24.31 11.34
C ILE A 243 -33.81 -23.97 11.55
N ASN A 244 -34.10 -22.79 12.11
CA ASN A 244 -35.48 -22.36 12.38
C ASN A 244 -36.25 -22.20 11.06
N ARG A 245 -35.68 -21.47 10.08
CA ARG A 245 -36.27 -21.31 8.73
C ARG A 245 -36.40 -22.60 7.91
N ALA A 246 -35.63 -23.64 8.23
CA ALA A 246 -35.70 -24.93 7.55
C ALA A 246 -36.69 -25.91 8.19
N ARG A 247 -37.52 -25.43 9.14
CA ARG A 247 -38.53 -26.22 9.86
C ARG A 247 -39.91 -25.57 9.90
N ASP A 248 -40.02 -24.28 9.60
CA ASP A 248 -41.29 -23.61 9.30
C ASP A 248 -41.50 -23.56 7.78
N PRO A 249 -42.25 -24.51 7.17
CA PRO A 249 -42.79 -24.31 5.84
C PRO A 249 -43.90 -23.25 5.89
N HIS A 250 -43.74 -22.21 5.07
CA HIS A 250 -44.84 -21.37 4.60
C HIS A 250 -45.41 -21.96 3.31
#